data_AF-A0A8B6H8T9-F1
#
_entry.id   AF-A0A8B6H8T9-F1
#
_cell.length_a   1.000
_cell.length_b   1.000
_cell.length_c   1.000
_cell.angle_alpha   90.00
_cell.angle_beta   90.00
_cell.angle_gamma   90.00
#
_symmetry.space_group_name_H-M   'P 1'
#
loop_
_entity.id
_entity.type
_entity.pdbx_description
1 polymer ?
#
loop_
_entity_poly.entity_id
_entity_poly.type
_entity_poly.pdbx_seq_one_letter_code
_entity_poly.pdbx_strand_id
1 'polypeptide(L)'
;MTEDQNNEHGSWSQVERKEKKEKPKVLLVGTSNTEQIKTERLSAQFDTMKKIAYHIDQAEKVIDELEESYNPDVIAYHILSNELTKKILIRMCSQLRNYTKD
;
A
#
# COMPACT_ATOMS: atom_id res chain seq x y z
N MET A 1 54.64 -34.11 -37.68
CA MET A 1 54.59 -33.19 -36.52
C MET A 1 53.14 -33.13 -36.07
N THR A 2 52.97 -33.15 -34.75
CA THR A 2 51.82 -33.49 -33.91
C THR A 2 50.56 -32.63 -34.07
N GLU A 3 49.44 -33.23 -33.66
CA GLU A 3 48.10 -32.69 -33.40
C GLU A 3 48.07 -31.53 -32.37
N ASP A 4 46.85 -31.01 -32.16
CA ASP A 4 46.38 -30.18 -31.04
C ASP A 4 46.70 -28.67 -31.13
N GLN A 5 45.83 -27.71 -30.79
CA GLN A 5 44.54 -27.71 -30.10
C GLN A 5 43.88 -26.31 -30.23
N ASN A 6 42.56 -26.30 -30.35
CA ASN A 6 41.58 -25.47 -29.63
C ASN A 6 41.80 -23.98 -29.30
N ASN A 7 40.64 -23.29 -29.37
CA ASN A 7 40.17 -22.17 -28.53
C ASN A 7 40.76 -20.77 -28.85
N GLU A 8 40.01 -19.67 -28.96
CA GLU A 8 38.75 -19.31 -28.31
C GLU A 8 37.91 -18.41 -29.25
N HIS A 9 36.75 -18.88 -29.68
CA HIS A 9 35.65 -17.94 -29.98
C HIS A 9 35.18 -17.42 -28.63
N GLY A 10 35.68 -16.24 -28.26
CA GLY A 10 35.18 -15.47 -27.14
C GLY A 10 33.70 -15.16 -27.39
N SER A 11 32.84 -16.07 -26.92
CA SER A 11 31.41 -15.84 -26.76
C SER A 11 31.29 -14.72 -25.74
N TRP A 12 31.16 -13.50 -26.24
CA TRP A 12 30.62 -12.37 -25.50
C TRP A 12 29.17 -12.70 -25.19
N SER A 13 28.96 -13.56 -24.21
CA SER A 13 27.70 -13.63 -23.49
C SER A 13 27.59 -12.28 -22.80
N GLN A 14 26.98 -11.31 -23.48
CA GLN A 14 26.47 -10.09 -22.87
C GLN A 14 25.59 -10.53 -21.71
N VAL A 15 26.19 -10.56 -20.51
CA VAL A 15 25.45 -10.62 -19.27
C VAL A 15 24.84 -9.23 -19.14
N GLU A 16 23.74 -9.00 -19.85
CA GLU A 16 22.84 -7.91 -19.56
C GLU A 16 22.38 -8.12 -18.13
N ARG A 17 23.05 -7.47 -17.17
CA ARG A 17 22.52 -7.27 -15.83
C ARG A 17 21.27 -6.44 -16.01
N LYS A 18 20.12 -7.11 -16.17
CA LYS A 18 18.81 -6.47 -16.03
C LYS A 18 18.81 -5.84 -14.65
N GLU A 19 18.99 -4.53 -14.60
CA GLU A 19 18.79 -3.75 -13.39
C GLU A 19 17.42 -4.15 -12.85
N LYS A 20 17.40 -4.73 -11.64
CA LYS A 20 16.14 -5.05 -10.98
C LYS A 20 15.44 -3.70 -10.78
N LYS A 21 14.46 -3.39 -11.62
CA LYS A 21 13.58 -2.24 -11.39
C LYS A 21 13.04 -2.36 -9.97
N GLU A 22 13.29 -1.33 -9.17
CA GLU A 22 12.70 -1.24 -7.84
C GLU A 22 11.19 -1.24 -7.96
N LYS A 23 10.53 -1.98 -7.05
CA LYS A 23 9.08 -2.06 -7.06
C LYS A 23 8.51 -0.74 -6.54
N PRO A 24 7.40 -0.24 -7.11
CA PRO A 24 6.75 0.94 -6.56
C PRO A 24 6.33 0.67 -5.12
N LYS A 25 6.59 1.64 -4.24
CA LYS A 25 6.21 1.66 -2.84
C LYS A 25 4.79 2.18 -2.69
N VAL A 26 3.94 1.37 -2.09
CA VAL A 26 2.52 1.66 -1.90
C VAL A 26 2.23 1.76 -0.40
N LEU A 27 1.70 2.90 0.02
CA LEU A 27 1.20 3.08 1.38
C LEU A 27 -0.33 2.91 1.38
N LEU A 28 -0.83 1.91 2.10
CA LEU A 28 -2.25 1.69 2.33
C LEU A 28 -2.63 2.22 3.71
N VAL A 29 -3.43 3.29 3.75
CA VAL A 29 -3.92 3.89 5.01
C VAL A 29 -5.42 3.68 5.13
N GLY A 30 -5.90 3.14 6.24
CA GLY A 30 -7.34 3.05 6.45
C GLY A 30 -7.74 2.40 7.76
N THR A 31 -9.01 2.01 7.89
CA THR A 31 -9.51 1.36 9.11
C THR A 31 -9.15 -0.12 9.15
N SER A 32 -9.69 -0.87 10.12
CA SER A 32 -9.57 -2.34 10.22
C SER A 32 -9.93 -3.11 8.95
N ASN A 33 -10.69 -2.52 8.02
CA ASN A 33 -10.92 -3.13 6.69
C ASN A 33 -9.62 -3.26 5.88
N THR A 34 -8.67 -2.35 6.09
CA THR A 34 -7.34 -2.35 5.43
C THR A 34 -6.49 -3.51 5.91
N GLU A 35 -6.66 -3.97 7.16
CA GLU A 35 -5.97 -5.15 7.69
C GLU A 35 -6.29 -6.41 6.87
N GLN A 36 -7.52 -6.52 6.37
CA GLN A 36 -8.01 -7.66 5.58
C GLN A 36 -7.38 -7.75 4.19
N ILE A 37 -6.72 -6.68 3.72
CA ILE A 37 -6.00 -6.68 2.45
C ILE A 37 -4.75 -7.55 2.57
N LYS A 38 -4.70 -8.62 1.79
CA LYS A 38 -3.56 -9.56 1.70
C LYS A 38 -2.45 -8.96 0.84
N THR A 39 -1.54 -8.23 1.47
CA THR A 39 -0.40 -7.55 0.82
C THR A 39 0.57 -8.54 0.16
N GLU A 40 0.57 -9.80 0.57
CA GLU A 40 1.38 -10.87 -0.04
C GLU A 40 1.00 -11.06 -1.52
N ARG A 41 -0.27 -10.84 -1.88
CA ARG A 41 -0.74 -10.91 -3.27
C ARG A 41 -0.23 -9.77 -4.14
N LEU A 42 0.14 -8.65 -3.51
CA LEU A 42 0.67 -7.46 -4.18
C LEU A 42 2.20 -7.47 -4.22
N SER A 43 2.85 -8.23 -3.32
CA SER A 43 4.30 -8.27 -3.14
C SER A 43 5.11 -8.62 -4.40
N ALA A 44 4.51 -9.29 -5.39
CA ALA A 44 5.16 -9.57 -6.66
C ALA A 44 5.42 -8.29 -7.48
N GLN A 45 4.53 -7.31 -7.40
CA GLN A 45 4.51 -6.10 -8.22
C GLN A 45 4.85 -4.83 -7.43
N PHE A 46 4.52 -4.81 -6.14
CA PHE A 46 4.63 -3.63 -5.29
C PHE A 46 5.38 -3.96 -4.00
N ASP A 47 6.09 -2.97 -3.46
CA ASP A 47 6.42 -2.95 -2.03
C ASP A 47 5.26 -2.25 -1.33
N THR A 48 4.65 -2.86 -0.31
CA THR A 48 3.40 -2.33 0.25
C THR A 48 3.45 -2.28 1.77
N MET A 49 3.24 -1.09 2.33
CA MET A 49 3.09 -0.85 3.76
C MET A 49 1.62 -0.58 4.09
N LYS A 50 1.12 -1.20 5.17
CA LYS A 50 -0.23 -0.91 5.72
C LYS A 50 -0.12 -0.10 7.00
N LYS A 51 -1.02 0.87 7.15
CA LYS A 51 -1.21 1.61 8.39
C LYS A 51 -2.68 1.77 8.73
N ILE A 52 -2.99 1.58 10.00
CA ILE A 52 -4.35 1.67 10.51
C ILE A 52 -4.57 3.06 11.11
N ALA A 53 -5.56 3.77 10.57
CA ALA A 53 -6.03 5.06 11.03
C ALA A 53 -7.57 5.09 10.97
N TYR A 54 -8.22 5.40 12.10
CA TYR A 54 -9.68 5.37 12.22
C TYR A 54 -10.34 6.72 11.94
N HIS A 55 -9.55 7.78 11.96
CA HIS A 55 -9.96 9.17 11.78
C HIS A 55 -9.09 9.84 10.72
N ILE A 56 -9.64 10.87 10.08
CA ILE A 56 -8.94 11.63 9.04
C ILE A 56 -7.66 12.28 9.61
N ASP A 57 -7.76 12.96 10.75
CA ASP A 57 -6.61 13.60 11.40
C ASP A 57 -5.48 12.63 11.77
N GLN A 58 -5.82 11.36 12.07
CA GLN A 58 -4.83 10.32 12.33
C GLN A 58 -4.16 9.87 11.05
N ALA A 59 -4.91 9.78 9.96
CA ALA A 59 -4.38 9.36 8.67
C ALA A 59 -3.48 10.42 8.04
N GLU A 60 -3.82 11.70 8.17
CA GLU A 60 -2.97 12.82 7.74
C GLU A 60 -1.60 12.74 8.44
N LYS A 61 -1.57 12.61 9.76
CA LYS A 61 -0.31 12.44 10.52
C LYS A 61 0.50 11.23 10.05
N VAL A 62 -0.16 10.09 9.81
CA VAL A 62 0.51 8.88 9.33
C VAL A 62 1.08 9.07 7.93
N ILE A 63 0.39 9.81 7.07
CA ILE A 63 0.87 10.13 5.72
C ILE A 63 2.11 11.03 5.84
N ASP A 64 2.04 12.13 6.59
CA ASP A 64 3.16 13.06 6.75
C ASP A 64 4.42 12.36 7.30
N GLU A 65 4.27 11.54 8.35
CA GLU A 65 5.38 10.78 8.95
C GLU A 65 6.04 9.79 7.94
N LEU A 66 5.25 9.24 7.01
CA LEU A 66 5.71 8.21 6.08
C LEU A 66 6.11 8.77 4.72
N GLU A 67 5.67 9.96 4.34
CA GLU A 67 6.25 10.68 3.21
C GLU A 67 7.74 10.94 3.44
N GLU A 68 8.13 11.33 4.65
CA GLU A 68 9.53 11.57 4.99
C GLU A 68 10.35 10.28 5.17
N SER A 69 9.79 9.26 5.82
CA SER A 69 10.54 8.06 6.23
C SER A 69 10.45 6.89 5.25
N TYR A 70 9.31 6.70 4.59
CA TYR A 70 9.07 5.60 3.65
C TYR A 70 9.15 6.04 2.19
N ASN A 71 8.83 7.32 1.92
CA ASN A 71 8.78 7.94 0.60
C ASN A 71 7.96 7.09 -0.40
N PRO A 72 6.65 6.90 -0.18
CA PRO A 72 5.80 6.09 -1.03
C PRO A 72 5.59 6.73 -2.41
N ASP A 73 5.59 5.91 -3.46
CA ASP A 73 5.24 6.35 -4.82
C ASP A 73 3.72 6.53 -4.98
N VAL A 74 2.94 5.75 -4.22
CA VAL A 74 1.47 5.76 -4.26
C VAL A 74 0.93 5.66 -2.84
N ILE A 75 -0.02 6.55 -2.52
CA ILE A 75 -0.78 6.50 -1.27
C ILE A 75 -2.23 6.15 -1.62
N ALA A 76 -2.73 5.02 -1.12
CA ALA A 76 -4.13 4.64 -1.24
C ALA A 76 -4.81 4.69 0.14
N TYR A 77 -5.84 5.52 0.25
CA TYR A 77 -6.56 5.76 1.49
C TYR A 77 -7.97 5.15 1.43
N HIS A 78 -8.30 4.34 2.43
CA HIS A 78 -9.63 3.77 2.63
C HIS A 78 -10.16 4.15 4.02
N ILE A 79 -10.52 5.43 4.14
CA ILE A 79 -11.09 6.03 5.35
C ILE A 79 -12.53 6.44 5.03
N LEU A 80 -13.35 5.44 4.77
CA LEU A 80 -14.80 5.59 4.72
C LEU A 80 -15.38 4.76 5.85
N SER A 81 -16.42 5.29 6.52
CA SER A 81 -17.33 4.56 7.44
C SER A 81 -17.08 4.59 8.96
N ASN A 82 -16.30 5.51 9.54
CA ASN A 82 -16.41 5.78 10.99
C ASN A 82 -17.09 7.12 11.29
N GLU A 83 -16.56 8.22 10.76
CA GLU A 83 -17.18 9.54 10.93
C GLU A 83 -18.53 9.66 10.22
N LEU A 84 -18.65 9.12 9.00
CA LEU A 84 -19.93 9.09 8.27
C LEU A 84 -20.97 8.24 9.01
N THR A 85 -20.54 7.08 9.53
CA THR A 85 -21.39 6.15 10.28
C THR A 85 -21.83 6.72 11.61
N LYS A 86 -20.93 7.40 12.34
CA LYS A 86 -21.26 8.16 13.57
C LYS A 86 -22.26 9.28 13.28
N LYS A 87 -22.04 10.07 12.23
CA LYS A 87 -22.97 11.15 11.83
C LYS A 87 -24.35 10.60 11.46
N ILE A 88 -24.41 9.48 10.74
CA ILE A 88 -25.67 8.80 10.41
C ILE A 88 -26.36 8.28 11.67
N LEU A 89 -25.62 7.64 12.58
CA LEU A 89 -26.15 7.12 13.85
C LEU A 89 -26.73 8.25 14.72
N ILE A 90 -25.99 9.35 14.89
CA ILE A 90 -26.45 10.53 15.64
C ILE A 90 -27.73 11.09 15.02
N ARG A 91 -27.78 11.19 13.68
CA ARG A 91 -28.96 11.67 12.95
C ARG A 91 -30.16 10.75 13.14
N MET A 92 -29.96 9.43 13.07
CA MET A 92 -31.00 8.42 13.34
C MET A 92 -31.50 8.48 14.78
N CYS A 93 -30.61 8.55 15.77
CA CYS A 93 -30.98 8.70 17.19
C CYS A 93 -31.74 10.00 17.44
N SER A 94 -31.35 11.10 16.80
CA SER A 94 -32.06 12.38 16.88
C SER A 94 -33.46 12.30 16.25
N GLN A 95 -33.62 11.59 15.13
CA GLN A 95 -34.92 11.37 14.51
C GLN A 95 -35.81 10.50 15.40
N LEU A 96 -35.31 9.37 15.91
CA LEU A 96 -36.06 8.48 16.81
C LEU A 96 -36.52 9.18 18.09
N ARG A 97 -35.69 10.03 18.69
CA ARG A 97 -36.05 10.83 19.88
C ARG A 97 -37.22 11.79 19.61
N ASN A 98 -37.42 12.23 18.38
CA ASN A 98 -38.56 13.08 18.03
C ASN A 98 -39.86 12.28 17.86
N TYR A 99 -39.78 10.95 17.69
CA TYR A 99 -40.94 10.06 17.58
C TYR A 99 -41.39 9.46 18.92
N THR A 100 -40.62 9.59 19.99
CA THR A 100 -40.91 9.03 21.33
C THR A 100 -41.36 10.07 22.35
N LYS A 101 -41.77 11.26 21.91
CA LYS A 101 -42.21 12.38 22.76
C LYS A 101 -43.74 12.53 22.89
N ASP A 102 -44.51 11.48 22.60
CA ASP A 102 -45.96 11.39 22.91
C ASP A 102 -46.22 10.52 24.15
#